data_AF-A0A5D2LHQ7-F1
#
_entry.id   AF-A0A5D2LHQ7-F1
#
_cell.length_a   1.000
_cell.length_b   1.000
_cell.length_c   1.000
_cell.angle_alpha   90.00
_cell.angle_beta   90.00
_cell.angle_gamma   90.00
#
_symmetry.space_group_name_H-M   'P 1'
#
loop_
_entity.id
_entity.type
_entity.pdbx_description
1 polymer ?
#
loop_
_entity_poly.entity_id
_entity_poly.type
_entity_poly.pdbx_seq_one_letter_code
_entity_poly.pdbx_strand_id
1 'polypeptide(L)'
;MTKTLLNDRKCSRFCCQIKSFENQHSNWSVEFLSGKESIVCNKVRIGDQRIVRIKEGDATGRHVVIVDDLVQSGGTLIECQKVLAANGATKISAYVTHGTFPKSSWQRFEHDNGGQPEKGLTYFWITDSCPHTVKEVKCKRPFEILSLSGSIAAALQV
;
A
#
# COMPACT_ATOMS: atom_id res chain seq x y z
N MET A 1 0.04 -2.63 39.36
CA MET A 1 0.57 -3.77 38.57
C MET A 1 0.60 -3.39 37.10
N THR A 2 1.63 -2.66 36.70
CA THR A 2 1.85 -2.18 35.33
C THR A 2 2.83 -3.14 34.66
N LYS A 3 2.32 -4.09 33.86
CA LYS A 3 3.17 -4.96 33.04
C LYS A 3 3.51 -4.23 31.75
N THR A 4 4.73 -3.73 31.68
CA THR A 4 5.47 -3.37 30.48
C THR A 4 5.54 -4.60 29.56
N LEU A 5 4.67 -4.67 28.55
CA LEU A 5 4.80 -5.57 27.41
C LEU A 5 5.45 -4.78 26.26
N LEU A 6 6.75 -4.60 26.37
CA LEU A 6 7.57 -3.97 25.34
C LEU A 6 8.74 -4.92 25.05
N ASN A 7 8.42 -6.13 24.56
CA ASN A 7 9.44 -7.02 24.02
C ASN A 7 8.92 -8.15 23.11
N ASP A 8 7.98 -7.85 22.21
CA ASP A 8 7.58 -8.82 21.18
C ASP A 8 8.37 -8.62 19.88
N ARG A 9 9.31 -9.55 19.63
CA ARG A 9 10.11 -9.69 18.39
C ARG A 9 9.29 -10.11 17.16
N LYS A 10 8.02 -9.70 17.07
CA LYS A 10 7.11 -9.99 15.94
C LYS A 10 6.37 -8.75 15.41
N CYS A 11 6.89 -7.56 15.67
CA CYS A 11 6.36 -6.32 15.10
C CYS A 11 7.00 -6.05 13.74
N SER A 12 6.22 -6.11 12.65
CA SER A 12 6.68 -5.66 11.33
C SER A 12 6.26 -4.22 11.13
N ARG A 13 7.20 -3.36 10.70
CA ARG A 13 6.95 -1.97 10.32
C ARG A 13 6.52 -1.90 8.86
N PHE A 14 5.50 -1.11 8.57
CA PHE A 14 5.07 -0.73 7.24
C PHE A 14 5.26 0.78 7.08
N CYS A 15 5.89 1.19 5.99
CA CYS A 15 6.05 2.60 5.67
C CYS A 15 4.95 3.00 4.68
N CYS A 16 4.06 3.88 5.11
CA CYS A 16 3.11 4.54 4.24
C CYS A 16 3.68 5.89 3.85
N GLN A 17 3.50 6.28 2.61
CA GLN A 17 3.95 7.57 2.12
C GLN A 17 2.77 8.50 1.95
N ILE A 18 2.92 9.72 2.43
CA ILE A 18 1.90 10.74 2.21
C ILE A 18 2.19 11.40 0.87
N LYS A 19 1.15 11.51 0.03
CA LYS A 19 1.20 12.33 -1.18
C LYS A 19 -0.03 13.22 -1.23
N SER A 20 0.15 14.52 -1.10
CA SER A 20 -0.88 15.46 -1.56
C SER A 20 -0.85 15.45 -3.09
N PHE A 21 -1.88 14.90 -3.74
CA PHE A 21 -2.03 14.92 -5.20
C PHE A 21 -2.96 16.09 -5.59
N GLU A 22 -2.42 17.31 -5.58
CA GLU A 22 -2.97 18.42 -6.37
C GLU A 22 -2.01 18.67 -7.56
N ASN A 23 -2.56 18.56 -8.78
CA ASN A 23 -1.92 18.74 -10.09
C ASN A 23 -0.94 17.64 -10.57
N GLN A 24 -1.41 16.84 -11.53
CA GLN A 24 -0.65 15.81 -12.25
C GLN A 24 0.26 16.41 -13.34
N HIS A 25 1.49 15.89 -13.47
CA HIS A 25 2.35 16.10 -14.66
C HIS A 25 2.87 14.76 -15.20
N SER A 26 3.07 14.71 -16.52
CA SER A 26 3.30 13.51 -17.35
C SER A 26 4.72 12.91 -17.31
N ASN A 27 5.58 13.30 -16.37
CA ASN A 27 6.97 12.82 -16.32
C ASN A 27 7.30 12.27 -14.93
N TRP A 28 7.17 10.96 -14.75
CA TRP A 28 7.44 10.28 -13.48
C TRP A 28 8.95 10.09 -13.31
N SER A 29 9.56 10.86 -12.40
CA SER A 29 10.96 10.71 -12.00
C SER A 29 11.05 9.91 -10.68
N VAL A 30 12.12 9.10 -10.54
CA VAL A 30 12.39 8.19 -9.40
C VAL A 30 12.82 8.94 -8.12
N GLU A 31 12.73 10.27 -8.11
CA GLU A 31 12.94 11.16 -6.96
C GLU A 31 11.77 11.07 -5.93
N PHE A 32 11.23 9.87 -5.78
CA PHE A 32 10.00 9.54 -5.07
C PHE A 32 10.16 9.61 -3.54
N LEU A 33 11.40 9.56 -3.04
CA LEU A 33 11.73 9.33 -1.62
C LEU A 33 12.42 10.50 -0.91
N SER A 34 13.02 11.46 -1.61
CA SER A 34 13.70 12.58 -0.97
C SER A 34 12.71 13.71 -0.66
N GLY A 35 12.31 13.81 0.62
CA GLY A 35 11.58 14.98 1.14
C GLY A 35 10.09 14.83 1.39
N LYS A 36 9.52 13.61 1.34
CA LYS A 36 8.09 13.39 1.62
C LYS A 36 7.85 12.91 3.04
N GLU A 37 6.78 13.40 3.64
CA GLU A 37 6.33 12.95 4.96
C GLU A 37 5.90 11.49 4.91
N SER A 38 6.42 10.68 5.84
CA SER A 38 6.12 9.26 5.97
C SER A 38 5.23 9.00 7.19
N ILE A 39 4.26 8.11 7.04
CA ILE A 39 3.50 7.53 8.14
C ILE A 39 4.05 6.13 8.39
N VAL A 40 4.50 5.87 9.62
CA VAL A 40 4.98 4.54 10.01
C VAL A 40 3.83 3.81 10.70
N CYS A 41 3.41 2.70 10.11
CA CYS A 41 2.40 1.82 10.70
C CYS A 41 3.08 0.58 11.29
N ASN A 42 2.77 0.26 12.54
CA ASN A 42 3.20 -0.97 13.20
C ASN A 42 2.10 -2.02 13.09
N LYS A 43 2.48 -3.24 12.67
CA LYS A 43 1.63 -4.41 12.81
C LYS A 43 1.99 -5.16 14.08
N VAL A 44 1.00 -5.36 14.94
CA VAL A 44 1.07 -6.25 16.10
C VAL A 44 0.22 -7.47 15.81
N ARG A 45 0.71 -8.65 16.18
CA ARG A 45 -0.08 -9.90 16.14
C ARG A 45 -0.43 -10.31 17.56
N ILE A 46 -1.72 -10.47 17.82
CA ILE A 46 -2.24 -10.97 19.10
C ILE A 46 -3.02 -12.24 18.77
N GLY A 47 -2.43 -13.41 19.02
CA GLY A 47 -2.94 -14.68 18.50
C GLY A 47 -3.04 -14.65 16.96
N ASP A 48 -4.22 -14.99 16.43
CA ASP A 48 -4.52 -14.95 15.00
C ASP A 48 -4.94 -13.57 14.48
N GLN A 49 -5.18 -12.61 15.39
CA GLN A 49 -5.56 -11.25 15.02
C GLN A 49 -4.34 -10.44 14.58
N ARG A 50 -4.53 -9.68 13.50
CA ARG A 50 -3.55 -8.74 12.97
C ARG A 50 -4.10 -7.34 13.23
N ILE A 51 -3.40 -6.56 14.04
CA ILE A 51 -3.78 -5.19 14.39
C ILE A 51 -2.72 -4.27 13.82
N VAL A 52 -3.13 -3.29 13.01
CA VAL A 52 -2.24 -2.23 12.52
C VAL A 52 -2.50 -0.96 13.34
N ARG A 53 -1.45 -0.20 13.64
CA ARG A 53 -1.54 1.11 14.32
C ARG A 53 -0.56 2.09 13.73
N ILE A 54 -0.95 3.34 13.60
CA ILE A 54 -0.01 4.42 13.28
C ILE A 54 0.92 4.61 14.48
N LYS A 55 2.23 4.55 14.22
CA LYS A 55 3.29 4.79 15.19
C LYS A 55 3.79 6.24 15.10
N GLU A 56 3.98 6.72 13.87
CA GLU A 56 4.54 8.04 13.54
C GLU A 56 3.84 8.59 12.29
N GLY A 57 3.68 9.92 12.18
CA GLY A 57 3.04 10.60 11.05
C GLY A 57 1.55 10.88 11.24
N ASP A 58 0.97 11.68 10.35
CA ASP A 58 -0.44 12.11 10.36
C ASP A 58 -1.09 11.91 8.98
N ALA A 59 -2.25 11.24 8.97
CA ALA A 59 -3.00 10.96 7.75
C ALA A 59 -4.07 12.04 7.46
N THR A 60 -4.34 12.94 8.40
CA THR A 60 -5.48 13.86 8.36
C THR A 60 -5.46 14.75 7.12
N GLY A 61 -6.57 14.76 6.37
CA GLY A 61 -6.75 15.60 5.19
C GLY A 61 -5.96 15.16 3.96
N ARG A 62 -5.25 14.01 4.02
CA ARG A 62 -4.25 13.64 3.01
C ARG A 62 -4.66 12.43 2.18
N HIS A 63 -4.17 12.39 0.94
CA HIS A 63 -4.13 11.17 0.14
C HIS A 63 -2.89 10.36 0.52
N VAL A 64 -3.09 9.17 1.06
CA VAL A 64 -2.00 8.32 1.53
C VAL A 64 -1.76 7.19 0.53
N VAL A 65 -0.48 6.91 0.23
CA VAL A 65 -0.06 5.78 -0.59
C VAL A 65 0.66 4.76 0.29
N ILE A 66 0.08 3.58 0.43
CA ILE A 66 0.73 2.45 1.10
C ILE A 66 1.73 1.83 0.12
N VAL A 67 2.98 1.64 0.54
CA VAL A 67 4.04 1.08 -0.30
C VAL A 67 4.51 -0.23 0.33
N ASP A 68 4.47 -1.32 -0.43
CA ASP A 68 4.95 -2.63 0.02
C ASP A 68 5.75 -3.31 -1.10
N ASP A 69 6.67 -4.21 -0.75
CA ASP A 69 7.43 -4.98 -1.74
C ASP A 69 6.62 -6.17 -2.25
N LEU A 70 5.91 -6.86 -1.36
CA LEU A 70 5.20 -8.10 -1.66
C LEU A 70 3.87 -8.17 -0.93
N VAL A 71 2.81 -8.44 -1.68
CA VAL A 71 1.49 -8.77 -1.12
C VAL A 71 1.04 -10.16 -1.58
N GLN A 72 0.64 -10.96 -0.58
CA GLN A 72 -0.02 -12.25 -0.77
C GLN A 72 -1.51 -12.11 -0.53
N SER A 73 -2.00 -12.32 0.70
CA SER A 73 -3.43 -12.28 1.00
C SER A 73 -4.02 -10.87 1.05
N GLY A 74 -3.20 -9.83 1.20
CA GLY A 74 -3.66 -8.45 1.34
C GLY A 74 -4.17 -8.04 2.72
N GLY A 75 -4.22 -8.96 3.69
CA GLY A 75 -4.85 -8.69 4.99
C GLY A 75 -4.23 -7.51 5.76
N THR A 76 -2.89 -7.39 5.75
CA THR A 76 -2.23 -6.26 6.42
C THR A 76 -2.50 -4.93 5.70
N LEU A 77 -2.55 -4.94 4.37
CA LEU A 77 -2.76 -3.75 3.56
C LEU A 77 -4.17 -3.20 3.78
N ILE A 78 -5.18 -4.06 3.79
CA ILE A 78 -6.57 -3.71 4.08
C ILE A 78 -6.70 -3.14 5.50
N GLU A 79 -6.06 -3.77 6.48
CA GLU A 79 -6.09 -3.25 7.85
C GLU A 79 -5.40 -1.88 7.95
N CYS A 80 -4.28 -1.70 7.26
CA CYS A 80 -3.62 -0.41 7.19
C CYS A 80 -4.48 0.66 6.52
N GLN A 81 -5.18 0.32 5.44
CA GLN A 81 -6.13 1.20 4.76
C GLN A 81 -7.24 1.65 5.72
N LYS A 82 -7.85 0.73 6.47
CA LYS A 82 -8.86 1.07 7.48
C LYS A 82 -8.33 2.01 8.57
N VAL A 83 -7.14 1.72 9.08
CA VAL A 83 -6.50 2.54 10.12
C VAL A 83 -6.22 3.95 9.59
N LEU A 84 -5.68 4.08 8.37
CA LEU A 84 -5.41 5.38 7.77
C LEU A 84 -6.69 6.18 7.51
N ALA A 85 -7.76 5.53 7.03
CA ALA A 85 -9.06 6.17 6.82
C ALA A 85 -9.67 6.66 8.14
N ALA A 86 -9.62 5.82 9.19
CA ALA A 86 -10.09 6.19 10.52
C ALA A 86 -9.29 7.33 11.16
N ASN A 87 -8.05 7.58 10.70
CA ASN A 87 -7.21 8.70 11.11
C ASN A 87 -7.24 9.87 10.11
N GLY A 88 -8.32 10.00 9.34
CA GLY A 88 -8.60 11.21 8.57
C GLY A 88 -7.97 11.28 7.18
N ALA A 89 -7.40 10.20 6.65
CA ALA A 89 -7.02 10.14 5.23
C ALA A 89 -8.25 10.43 4.35
N THR A 90 -8.09 11.26 3.32
CA THR A 90 -9.16 11.61 2.37
C THR A 90 -9.27 10.60 1.24
N LYS A 91 -8.14 10.01 0.86
CA LYS A 91 -8.00 8.98 -0.17
C LYS A 91 -6.88 8.03 0.21
N ILE A 92 -6.97 6.78 -0.23
CA ILE A 92 -5.93 5.78 0.03
C ILE A 92 -5.64 5.02 -1.26
N SER A 93 -4.36 4.96 -1.62
CA SER A 93 -3.88 4.13 -2.72
C SER A 93 -2.81 3.16 -2.22
N ALA A 94 -2.50 2.16 -3.03
CA ALA A 94 -1.45 1.20 -2.76
C ALA A 94 -0.52 1.07 -3.95
N TYR A 95 0.78 0.91 -3.67
CA TYR A 95 1.78 0.42 -4.62
C TYR A 95 2.40 -0.84 -4.04
N VAL A 96 2.44 -1.91 -4.85
CA VAL A 96 3.12 -3.15 -4.49
C VAL A 96 3.96 -3.64 -5.65
N THR A 97 5.25 -3.91 -5.41
CA THR A 97 6.11 -4.46 -6.46
C THR A 97 5.58 -5.84 -6.90
N HIS A 98 5.42 -6.77 -5.96
CA HIS A 98 5.03 -8.15 -6.22
C HIS A 98 3.62 -8.44 -5.65
N GLY A 99 2.58 -8.34 -6.49
CA GLY A 99 1.24 -8.80 -6.13
C GLY A 99 1.05 -10.26 -6.51
N THR A 100 1.11 -11.21 -5.57
CA THR A 100 0.99 -12.66 -5.88
C THR A 100 -0.42 -13.20 -5.76
N PHE A 101 -1.26 -12.56 -4.92
CA PHE A 101 -2.69 -12.80 -4.73
C PHE A 101 -3.19 -14.26 -4.89
N PRO A 102 -2.67 -15.23 -4.12
CA PRO A 102 -3.15 -16.61 -4.20
C PRO A 102 -4.65 -16.70 -3.90
N LYS A 103 -5.32 -17.70 -4.49
CA LYS A 103 -6.77 -17.95 -4.34
C LYS A 103 -7.63 -16.73 -4.66
N SER A 104 -7.26 -15.96 -5.68
CA SER A 104 -7.95 -14.74 -6.09
C SER A 104 -8.12 -13.71 -4.96
N SER A 105 -7.17 -13.66 -4.02
CA SER A 105 -7.25 -12.74 -2.87
C SER A 105 -7.22 -11.26 -3.26
N TRP A 106 -6.88 -10.94 -4.51
CA TRP A 106 -7.04 -9.61 -5.09
C TRP A 106 -8.50 -9.11 -5.08
N GLN A 107 -9.49 -10.01 -5.09
CA GLN A 107 -10.91 -9.66 -5.04
C GLN A 107 -11.32 -8.92 -3.77
N ARG A 108 -10.49 -8.97 -2.73
CA ARG A 108 -10.72 -8.29 -1.45
C ARG A 108 -10.48 -6.78 -1.52
N PHE A 109 -9.86 -6.30 -2.60
CA PHE A 109 -9.55 -4.88 -2.77
C PHE A 109 -10.65 -4.24 -3.63
N GLU A 110 -11.46 -3.42 -2.96
CA GLU A 110 -12.53 -2.67 -3.60
C GLU A 110 -12.03 -1.31 -4.12
N HIS A 111 -12.76 -0.74 -5.08
CA HIS A 111 -12.48 0.57 -5.66
C HIS A 111 -13.28 1.66 -4.93
N ASP A 112 -12.60 2.69 -4.46
CA ASP A 112 -13.24 3.88 -3.91
C ASP A 112 -13.88 4.72 -5.04
N ASN A 113 -15.21 4.81 -5.06
CA ASN A 113 -15.98 5.52 -6.08
C ASN A 113 -16.24 7.00 -5.77
N GLY A 114 -15.65 7.59 -4.72
CA GLY A 114 -15.89 9.02 -4.46
C GLY A 114 -15.60 9.52 -3.05
N GLY A 115 -14.46 9.16 -2.46
CA GLY A 115 -14.03 9.72 -1.17
C GLY A 115 -14.53 8.93 0.04
N GLN A 116 -14.67 7.62 -0.11
CA GLN A 116 -14.91 6.67 0.98
C GLN A 116 -13.65 5.81 1.21
N PRO A 117 -12.57 6.42 1.75
CA PRO A 117 -11.27 5.75 1.94
C PRO A 117 -11.35 4.55 2.88
N GLU A 118 -12.42 4.40 3.65
CA GLU A 118 -12.68 3.24 4.51
C GLU A 118 -13.21 2.02 3.75
N LYS A 119 -13.78 2.20 2.54
CA LYS A 119 -14.41 1.12 1.77
C LYS A 119 -13.54 0.57 0.65
N GLY A 120 -12.56 1.32 0.16
CA GLY A 120 -11.74 0.87 -0.95
C GLY A 120 -10.48 1.68 -1.15
N LEU A 121 -9.74 1.31 -2.19
CA LEU A 121 -8.57 2.02 -2.66
C LEU A 121 -8.94 2.86 -3.88
N THR A 122 -8.40 4.08 -3.94
CA THR A 122 -8.49 4.94 -5.12
C THR A 122 -7.69 4.35 -6.28
N TYR A 123 -6.46 3.89 -5.99
CA TYR A 123 -5.59 3.21 -6.96
C TYR A 123 -4.85 2.07 -6.29
N PHE A 124 -4.63 0.99 -7.03
CA PHE A 124 -3.73 -0.08 -6.65
C PHE A 124 -2.75 -0.36 -7.79
N TRP A 125 -1.59 0.28 -7.71
CA TRP A 125 -0.49 0.03 -8.62
C TRP A 125 0.22 -1.27 -8.26
N ILE A 126 0.35 -2.17 -9.23
CA ILE A 126 1.21 -3.34 -9.13
C ILE A 126 2.12 -3.43 -10.34
N THR A 127 3.24 -4.12 -10.21
CA THR A 127 4.10 -4.33 -11.37
C THR A 127 3.73 -5.59 -12.14
N ASP A 128 4.31 -5.75 -13.33
CA ASP A 128 4.19 -6.96 -14.16
C ASP A 128 5.13 -8.11 -13.74
N SER A 129 5.79 -8.01 -12.58
CA SER A 129 6.65 -9.07 -12.02
C SER A 129 5.96 -10.41 -11.77
N CYS A 130 4.62 -10.44 -11.68
CA CYS A 130 3.81 -11.65 -11.51
C CYS A 130 2.81 -11.81 -12.68
N PRO A 131 3.18 -12.45 -13.79
CA PRO A 131 2.36 -12.48 -15.01
C PRO A 131 0.98 -13.12 -14.83
N HIS A 132 0.86 -14.13 -13.96
CA HIS A 132 -0.42 -14.76 -13.65
C HIS A 132 -1.39 -13.77 -13.00
N THR A 133 -0.92 -13.01 -12.00
CA THR A 133 -1.69 -11.95 -11.36
C THR A 133 -2.13 -10.89 -12.36
N VAL A 134 -1.23 -10.43 -13.23
CA VAL A 134 -1.54 -9.41 -14.24
C VAL A 134 -2.72 -9.85 -15.10
N LYS A 135 -2.75 -11.11 -15.55
CA LYS A 135 -3.88 -11.65 -16.32
C LYS A 135 -5.19 -11.60 -15.53
N GLU A 136 -5.13 -11.85 -14.23
CA GLU A 136 -6.33 -11.85 -13.40
C GLU A 136 -6.86 -10.45 -13.09
N VAL A 137 -5.99 -9.45 -12.89
CA VAL A 137 -6.41 -8.12 -12.44
C VAL A 137 -6.46 -7.06 -13.53
N LYS A 138 -5.94 -7.35 -14.73
CA LYS A 138 -5.98 -6.41 -15.87
C LYS A 138 -7.41 -5.98 -16.16
N CYS A 139 -7.59 -4.68 -16.39
CA CYS A 139 -8.89 -4.03 -16.62
C CYS A 139 -9.88 -4.13 -15.44
N LYS A 140 -9.41 -4.45 -14.23
CA LYS A 140 -10.24 -4.46 -13.01
C LYS A 140 -9.81 -3.34 -12.09
N ARG A 141 -10.73 -2.44 -11.73
CA ARG A 141 -10.46 -1.46 -10.69
C ARG A 141 -10.32 -2.16 -9.33
N PRO A 142 -9.47 -1.67 -8.42
CA PRO A 142 -8.63 -0.46 -8.52
C PRO A 142 -7.25 -0.69 -9.18
N PHE A 143 -7.01 -1.83 -9.84
CA PHE A 143 -5.68 -2.25 -10.27
C PHE A 143 -5.17 -1.52 -11.53
N GLU A 144 -3.94 -1.03 -11.44
CA GLU A 144 -3.17 -0.46 -12.55
C GLU A 144 -1.81 -1.15 -12.64
N ILE A 145 -1.43 -1.58 -13.85
CA ILE A 145 -0.19 -2.34 -14.07
C ILE A 145 0.93 -1.42 -14.52
N LEU A 146 2.06 -1.47 -13.82
CA LEU A 146 3.28 -0.75 -14.14
C LEU A 146 4.32 -1.74 -14.68
N SER A 147 4.78 -1.54 -15.92
CA SER A 147 5.76 -2.46 -16.50
C SER A 147 7.17 -2.23 -15.96
N LEU A 148 7.84 -3.30 -15.54
CA LEU A 148 9.26 -3.29 -15.18
C LEU A 148 10.18 -3.44 -16.39
N SER A 149 9.64 -3.84 -17.55
CA SER A 149 10.43 -4.18 -18.73
C SER A 149 11.41 -3.08 -19.14
N GLY A 150 10.97 -1.82 -19.17
CA GLY A 150 11.83 -0.67 -19.52
C GLY A 150 12.98 -0.47 -18.53
N SER A 151 12.68 -0.51 -17.22
CA SER A 151 13.70 -0.35 -16.17
C SER A 151 14.70 -1.49 -16.15
N ILE A 152 14.23 -2.73 -16.33
CA ILE A 152 15.08 -3.92 -16.39
C ILE A 152 15.95 -3.88 -17.64
N ALA A 153 15.36 -3.57 -18.80
CA ALA A 153 16.10 -3.46 -20.06
C ALA A 153 17.21 -2.41 -19.95
N ALA A 154 16.91 -1.23 -19.39
CA ALA A 154 17.91 -0.19 -19.16
C ALA A 154 19.04 -0.64 -18.21
N ALA A 155 18.72 -1.38 -17.15
CA ALA A 155 19.72 -1.88 -16.19
C ALA A 155 20.60 -3.02 -16.74
N LEU A 156 20.10 -3.78 -17.73
CA LEU A 156 20.79 -4.91 -18.35
C LEU A 156 21.52 -4.54 -19.65
N GLN A 157 21.56 -3.26 -20.05
CA GLN A 157 22.41 -2.80 -21.14
C GLN A 157 23.89 -2.99 -20.74
N VAL A 158 24.49 -4.09 -21.21
CA VAL A 158 25.94 -4.36 -21.22
C VAL A 158 26.56 -3.71 -22.44
#